data_AF-A0A349Q1F7-F1
#
_entry.id   AF-A0A349Q1F7-F1
#
_cell.length_a   1.000
_cell.length_b   1.000
_cell.length_c   1.000
_cell.angle_alpha   90.00
_cell.angle_beta   90.00
_cell.angle_gamma   90.00
#
_symmetry.space_group_name_H-M   'P 1'
#
loop_
_entity.id
_entity.type
_entity.pdbx_description
1 polymer ?
#
loop_
_entity_poly.entity_id
_entity_poly.type
_entity_poly.pdbx_seq_one_letter_code
_entity_poly.pdbx_strand_id
1 'polypeptide(L)'
;MIKNIKLLLLVSLTFIACNDDVTTITYDSSDGLPLTAGTADFSNYVALGDSYSAGFSDGALFIEGQKGAFTNVLAQQFALVGGGEFKTPLMADNIGGLLLGGNPIQGVRLYFNGAAPVSVTGSPTTEITNHLSGFFNNMGVPGAKSFHLLAPGYGNTAGVASGTASPYFSRFSSSTTTTVLADALSQNPTFFSLWIGGNDVLGYALSGGDETNPITPTATFNGAYNGIVTQMVAGGRKGVVGNLPYVDALPHFRTVPYNPVPLDAATITQLMNNTTGYGKYNGGLQIAFANNLITADEVAKRTIAFTAGAGNKVVIEDSYLTNLSGLGIPSIRQATAEDLIVLPASSFIGTTVGGDPTKVNGVSVPLADKWVLSKDEISEIRTATDAYNITIQTAANANNLAFVDLMSLMTQLSTTGVTANNFTLNTTFVSGGAFSLDGFHPSPRGYALIANKFIEAINAKYGSNLNGVNLGDYRILFPRSL
;
A
#
# COMPACT_ATOMS: atom_id res chain seq x y z
N MET A 1 75.89 -28.59 29.40
CA MET A 1 74.68 -28.61 28.56
C MET A 1 73.59 -27.88 29.31
N ILE A 2 73.03 -26.80 28.73
CA ILE A 2 71.68 -26.21 28.87
C ILE A 2 71.80 -24.90 28.08
N LYS A 3 71.62 -24.96 26.76
CA LYS A 3 71.79 -23.80 25.85
C LYS A 3 70.47 -23.22 25.34
N ASN A 4 69.30 -23.75 25.76
CA ASN A 4 68.02 -23.45 25.10
C ASN A 4 66.92 -22.91 26.04
N ILE A 5 67.26 -22.27 27.16
CA ILE A 5 66.24 -21.64 28.03
C ILE A 5 65.53 -20.45 27.35
N LYS A 6 66.23 -19.73 26.47
CA LYS A 6 65.65 -18.63 25.69
C LYS A 6 64.65 -19.11 24.63
N LEU A 7 64.83 -20.33 24.12
CA LEU A 7 63.94 -20.91 23.11
C LEU A 7 62.64 -21.42 23.73
N LEU A 8 62.68 -21.90 24.99
CA LEU A 8 61.49 -22.30 25.75
C LEU A 8 60.60 -21.09 26.10
N LEU A 9 61.20 -19.94 26.43
CA LEU A 9 60.46 -18.70 26.70
C LEU A 9 59.75 -18.17 25.46
N LEU A 10 60.37 -18.30 24.28
CA LEU A 10 59.79 -17.87 23.01
C LEU A 10 58.62 -18.78 22.58
N VAL A 11 58.73 -20.09 22.82
CA VAL A 11 57.63 -21.04 22.57
C VAL A 11 56.48 -20.88 23.57
N SER A 12 56.74 -20.49 24.82
CA SER A 12 55.66 -20.16 25.77
C SER A 12 54.92 -18.86 25.43
N LEU A 13 55.58 -17.91 24.77
CA LEU A 13 54.96 -16.65 24.30
C LEU A 13 54.12 -16.86 23.03
N THR A 14 54.37 -17.91 22.25
CA THR A 14 53.53 -18.24 21.07
C THR A 14 52.21 -18.94 21.42
N PHE A 15 52.06 -19.48 22.63
CA PHE A 15 50.78 -20.07 23.09
C PHE A 15 49.85 -19.09 23.82
N ILE A 16 50.28 -17.84 24.05
CA ILE A 16 49.47 -16.78 24.70
C ILE A 16 48.89 -15.79 23.65
N ALA A 17 49.32 -15.87 22.39
CA ALA A 17 48.91 -14.94 21.32
C ALA A 17 47.67 -15.40 20.51
N CYS A 18 47.00 -16.48 20.91
CA CYS A 18 45.71 -16.89 20.33
C CYS A 18 44.63 -16.96 21.41
N ASN A 19 44.41 -15.85 22.12
CA ASN A 19 43.01 -15.48 22.36
C ASN A 19 42.64 -14.66 21.14
N ASP A 20 41.89 -15.26 20.21
CA ASP A 20 41.01 -14.43 19.39
C ASP A 20 40.12 -13.72 20.41
N ASP A 21 40.38 -12.43 20.64
CA ASP A 21 39.37 -11.55 21.21
C ASP A 21 38.20 -11.65 20.25
N VAL A 22 37.28 -12.57 20.53
CA VAL A 22 35.95 -12.58 19.96
C VAL A 22 35.43 -11.21 20.35
N THR A 23 35.54 -10.25 19.45
CA THR A 23 34.89 -8.96 19.57
C THR A 23 33.42 -9.30 19.66
N THR A 24 32.89 -9.41 20.88
CA THR A 24 31.46 -9.46 21.12
C THR A 24 30.95 -8.15 20.55
N ILE A 25 30.32 -8.22 19.38
CA ILE A 25 29.62 -7.08 18.81
C ILE A 25 28.50 -6.78 19.81
N THR A 26 28.71 -5.77 20.66
CA THR A 26 27.69 -5.26 21.54
C THR A 26 26.81 -4.34 20.72
N TYR A 27 25.57 -4.77 20.50
CA TYR A 27 24.54 -3.89 19.97
C TYR A 27 23.98 -3.12 21.15
N ASP A 28 24.33 -1.84 21.24
CA ASP A 28 23.82 -0.93 22.26
C ASP A 28 22.71 -0.04 21.66
N SER A 29 21.74 0.37 22.48
CA SER A 29 20.76 1.38 22.12
C SER A 29 21.42 2.74 21.91
N SER A 30 20.66 3.71 21.38
CA SER A 30 21.16 5.07 21.11
C SER A 30 21.75 5.80 22.33
N ASP A 31 21.42 5.35 23.55
CA ASP A 31 21.95 5.87 24.82
C ASP A 31 23.14 5.04 25.38
N GLY A 32 23.64 4.06 24.63
CA GLY A 32 24.77 3.22 25.00
C GLY A 32 24.45 2.09 25.98
N LEU A 33 23.17 1.80 26.23
CA LEU A 33 22.76 0.66 27.05
C LEU A 33 22.61 -0.62 26.22
N PRO A 34 22.80 -1.81 26.80
CA PRO A 34 22.53 -3.06 26.09
C PRO A 34 21.08 -3.12 25.60
N LEU A 35 20.89 -3.67 24.38
CA LEU A 35 19.53 -3.89 23.86
C LEU A 35 18.74 -4.89 24.72
N THR A 36 17.46 -4.61 24.91
CA THR A 36 16.49 -5.43 25.65
C THR A 36 15.15 -5.45 24.94
N ALA A 37 14.46 -6.59 25.00
CA ALA A 37 13.06 -6.72 24.60
C ALA A 37 12.09 -6.09 25.60
N GLY A 38 12.60 -5.57 26.72
CA GLY A 38 11.78 -5.07 27.83
C GLY A 38 10.89 -6.19 28.35
N THR A 39 9.58 -5.99 28.25
CA THR A 39 8.59 -7.01 28.63
C THR A 39 8.05 -7.82 27.46
N ALA A 40 8.44 -7.52 26.21
CA ALA A 40 8.04 -8.30 25.04
C ALA A 40 8.84 -9.61 24.93
N ASP A 41 8.32 -10.56 24.17
CA ASP A 41 9.01 -11.81 23.82
C ASP A 41 8.92 -12.00 22.31
N PHE A 42 10.03 -11.76 21.61
CA PHE A 42 10.09 -11.85 20.16
C PHE A 42 10.56 -13.21 19.64
N SER A 43 10.74 -14.20 20.52
CA SER A 43 11.27 -15.53 20.17
C SER A 43 10.51 -16.22 19.04
N ASN A 44 9.23 -15.89 18.87
CA ASN A 44 8.41 -16.30 17.76
C ASN A 44 7.47 -15.18 17.30
N TYR A 45 7.98 -14.33 16.43
CA TYR A 45 7.23 -13.23 15.82
C TYR A 45 6.44 -13.74 14.61
N VAL A 46 5.14 -13.42 14.56
CA VAL A 46 4.27 -13.65 13.39
C VAL A 46 3.59 -12.34 12.96
N ALA A 47 3.61 -12.05 11.67
CA ALA A 47 3.01 -10.84 11.10
C ALA A 47 1.74 -11.19 10.33
N LEU A 48 0.62 -10.52 10.60
CA LEU A 48 -0.60 -10.59 9.82
C LEU A 48 -0.89 -9.23 9.16
N GLY A 49 -1.34 -9.27 7.92
CA GLY A 49 -1.71 -8.05 7.20
C GLY A 49 -1.95 -8.30 5.73
N ASP A 50 -1.80 -7.23 4.95
CA ASP A 50 -2.00 -7.25 3.51
C ASP A 50 -0.66 -7.15 2.74
N SER A 51 -0.69 -6.49 1.57
CA SER A 51 0.46 -6.26 0.71
C SER A 51 1.57 -5.45 1.36
N TYR A 52 1.26 -4.57 2.31
CA TYR A 52 2.29 -3.84 3.06
C TYR A 52 3.12 -4.82 3.90
N SER A 53 2.47 -5.77 4.57
CA SER A 53 3.14 -6.79 5.37
C SER A 53 3.93 -7.78 4.52
N ALA A 54 3.43 -8.10 3.32
CA ALA A 54 4.08 -9.01 2.39
C ALA A 54 5.32 -8.44 1.69
N GLY A 55 5.49 -7.11 1.67
CA GLY A 55 6.59 -6.44 0.94
C GLY A 55 6.30 -6.22 -0.55
N PHE A 56 5.04 -5.94 -0.89
CA PHE A 56 4.65 -5.56 -2.24
C PHE A 56 5.26 -4.21 -2.61
N SER A 57 5.81 -4.08 -3.81
CA SER A 57 6.41 -2.82 -4.26
C SER A 57 6.44 -2.79 -5.78
N ASP A 58 6.47 -1.60 -6.37
CA ASP A 58 6.58 -1.42 -7.82
C ASP A 58 5.55 -2.26 -8.61
N GLY A 59 4.34 -2.43 -8.07
CA GLY A 59 3.27 -3.15 -8.77
C GLY A 59 3.32 -4.68 -8.70
N ALA A 60 4.26 -5.29 -7.97
CA ALA A 60 4.29 -6.74 -7.77
C ALA A 60 4.92 -7.19 -6.44
N LEU A 61 4.73 -8.46 -6.06
CA LEU A 61 5.67 -9.14 -5.16
C LEU A 61 6.85 -9.68 -5.95
N PHE A 62 8.04 -9.61 -5.37
CA PHE A 62 9.30 -10.18 -5.88
C PHE A 62 10.32 -10.27 -4.73
N ILE A 63 11.35 -11.12 -4.87
CA ILE A 63 12.24 -11.51 -3.74
C ILE A 63 12.82 -10.31 -2.98
N GLU A 64 13.45 -9.37 -3.66
CA GLU A 64 14.12 -8.24 -3.00
C GLU A 64 13.13 -7.25 -2.37
N GLY A 65 11.93 -7.07 -2.96
CA GLY A 65 10.85 -6.30 -2.35
C GLY A 65 10.38 -6.94 -1.04
N GLN A 66 10.17 -8.25 -1.04
CA GLN A 66 9.73 -9.01 0.14
C GLN A 66 10.76 -9.01 1.26
N LYS A 67 12.06 -9.12 0.95
CA LYS A 67 13.14 -9.01 1.95
C LYS A 67 13.19 -7.63 2.61
N GLY A 68 12.77 -6.59 1.90
CA GLY A 68 12.68 -5.22 2.38
C GLY A 68 11.36 -4.87 3.08
N ALA A 69 10.43 -5.81 3.23
CA ALA A 69 9.16 -5.56 3.93
C ALA A 69 9.41 -5.06 5.36
N PHE A 70 8.54 -4.18 5.88
CA PHE A 70 8.71 -3.67 7.25
C PHE A 70 8.72 -4.80 8.29
N THR A 71 7.99 -5.89 8.06
CA THR A 71 7.94 -7.08 8.92
C THR A 71 9.29 -7.81 8.95
N ASN A 72 9.97 -7.93 7.80
CA ASN A 72 11.31 -8.47 7.71
C ASN A 72 12.33 -7.57 8.41
N VAL A 73 12.21 -6.24 8.27
CA VAL A 73 13.06 -5.27 8.97
C VAL A 73 12.85 -5.34 10.50
N LEU A 74 11.60 -5.47 10.96
CA LEU A 74 11.28 -5.69 12.37
C LEU A 74 11.93 -6.96 12.91
N ALA A 75 11.79 -8.07 12.20
CA ALA A 75 12.37 -9.35 12.60
C ALA A 75 13.90 -9.29 12.75
N GLN A 76 14.59 -8.55 11.86
CA GLN A 76 16.03 -8.32 11.97
C GLN A 76 16.41 -7.57 13.25
N GLN A 77 15.62 -6.58 13.67
CA GLN A 77 15.85 -5.88 14.95
C GLN A 77 15.50 -6.75 16.16
N PHE A 78 14.44 -7.55 16.06
CA PHE A 78 14.05 -8.48 17.13
C PHE A 78 15.12 -9.54 17.39
N ALA A 79 15.81 -10.02 16.34
CA ALA A 79 16.89 -10.99 16.47
C ALA A 79 18.03 -10.51 17.40
N LEU A 80 18.24 -9.19 17.53
CA LEU A 80 19.25 -8.60 18.41
C LEU A 80 18.95 -8.79 19.91
N VAL A 81 17.70 -9.12 20.26
CA VAL A 81 17.23 -9.27 21.65
C VAL A 81 16.56 -10.63 21.88
N GLY A 82 16.99 -11.66 21.15
CA GLY A 82 16.47 -13.03 21.31
C GLY A 82 15.27 -13.37 20.41
N GLY A 83 15.01 -12.57 19.38
CA GLY A 83 14.04 -12.89 18.34
C GLY A 83 14.43 -14.12 17.53
N GLY A 84 13.43 -14.91 17.15
CA GLY A 84 13.62 -16.15 16.40
C GLY A 84 13.80 -15.96 14.89
N GLU A 85 13.88 -17.08 14.18
CA GLU A 85 13.87 -17.10 12.72
C GLU A 85 12.54 -16.53 12.18
N PHE A 86 12.62 -15.72 11.11
CA PHE A 86 11.45 -15.14 10.46
C PHE A 86 11.42 -15.50 8.97
N LYS A 87 10.41 -16.28 8.57
CA LYS A 87 10.25 -16.78 7.18
C LYS A 87 9.15 -16.03 6.43
N THR A 88 9.48 -15.63 5.21
CA THR A 88 8.54 -15.04 4.24
C THR A 88 8.33 -16.02 3.08
N PRO A 89 7.11 -16.23 2.58
CA PRO A 89 6.85 -17.09 1.42
C PRO A 89 7.28 -16.40 0.11
N LEU A 90 8.60 -16.37 -0.11
CA LEU A 90 9.22 -15.64 -1.21
C LEU A 90 8.65 -16.06 -2.59
N MET A 91 8.63 -15.09 -3.50
CA MET A 91 8.44 -15.34 -4.93
C MET A 91 9.63 -16.12 -5.49
N ALA A 92 9.47 -16.72 -6.67
CA ALA A 92 10.52 -17.51 -7.31
C ALA A 92 11.65 -16.64 -7.90
N ASP A 93 11.41 -15.34 -8.13
CA ASP A 93 12.34 -14.46 -8.84
C ASP A 93 12.22 -12.97 -8.42
N ASN A 94 13.01 -12.13 -9.09
CA ASN A 94 12.94 -10.67 -9.02
C ASN A 94 12.20 -10.01 -10.19
N ILE A 95 11.52 -10.77 -11.05
CA ILE A 95 10.65 -10.26 -12.12
C ILE A 95 9.28 -9.90 -11.53
N GLY A 96 8.80 -10.72 -10.60
CA GLY A 96 7.52 -10.59 -9.94
C GLY A 96 6.33 -11.06 -10.77
N GLY A 97 5.14 -10.95 -10.17
CA GLY A 97 3.90 -11.45 -10.75
C GLY A 97 3.65 -12.94 -10.46
N LEU A 98 2.49 -13.44 -10.88
CA LEU A 98 2.04 -14.80 -10.61
C LEU A 98 1.51 -15.48 -11.88
N LEU A 99 1.71 -16.79 -11.96
CA LEU A 99 1.13 -17.67 -12.96
C LEU A 99 0.08 -18.61 -12.32
N LEU A 100 -0.93 -19.00 -13.11
CA LEU A 100 -1.81 -20.14 -12.83
C LEU A 100 -1.86 -21.05 -14.06
N GLY A 101 -1.33 -22.26 -13.93
CA GLY A 101 -1.24 -23.21 -15.03
C GLY A 101 -0.43 -22.66 -16.21
N GLY A 102 0.61 -21.88 -15.93
CA GLY A 102 1.45 -21.22 -16.93
C GLY A 102 0.89 -19.90 -17.48
N ASN A 103 -0.34 -19.50 -17.14
CA ASN A 103 -0.93 -18.24 -17.60
C ASN A 103 -0.67 -17.12 -16.60
N PRO A 104 -0.19 -15.93 -17.03
CA PRO A 104 -0.06 -14.78 -16.15
C PRO A 104 -1.40 -14.35 -15.56
N ILE A 105 -1.49 -14.30 -14.24
CA ILE A 105 -2.65 -13.80 -13.48
C ILE A 105 -2.33 -12.53 -12.69
N GLN A 106 -1.04 -12.20 -12.52
CA GLN A 106 -0.57 -10.91 -12.00
C GLN A 106 0.66 -10.45 -12.79
N GLY A 107 0.75 -9.13 -12.99
CA GLY A 107 1.82 -8.50 -13.79
C GLY A 107 3.18 -8.50 -13.11
N VAL A 108 4.22 -8.28 -13.92
CA VAL A 108 5.61 -8.12 -13.46
C VAL A 108 5.83 -6.74 -12.84
N ARG A 109 6.88 -6.59 -12.02
CA ARG A 109 7.20 -5.32 -11.36
C ARG A 109 7.58 -4.21 -12.34
N LEU A 110 7.53 -2.99 -11.84
CA LEU A 110 7.97 -1.78 -12.51
C LEU A 110 9.44 -1.45 -12.19
N TYR A 111 10.05 -0.64 -13.06
CA TYR A 111 11.27 0.11 -12.79
C TYR A 111 11.17 1.49 -13.48
N PHE A 112 11.96 2.47 -13.02
CA PHE A 112 11.97 3.80 -13.63
C PHE A 112 13.02 3.86 -14.73
N ASN A 113 12.62 4.19 -15.97
CA ASN A 113 13.54 4.24 -17.11
C ASN A 113 14.22 5.60 -17.33
N GLY A 114 14.01 6.56 -16.42
CA GLY A 114 14.47 7.95 -16.54
C GLY A 114 13.38 8.93 -17.00
N ALA A 115 12.25 8.43 -17.52
CA ALA A 115 11.12 9.24 -17.95
C ALA A 115 9.80 8.81 -17.27
N ALA A 116 9.55 7.50 -17.17
CA ALA A 116 8.33 6.96 -16.60
C ALA A 116 8.58 5.58 -15.92
N PRO A 117 7.70 5.17 -15.00
CA PRO A 117 7.58 3.77 -14.61
C PRO A 117 7.23 2.90 -15.82
N VAL A 118 7.97 1.82 -16.00
CA VAL A 118 7.70 0.81 -17.04
C VAL A 118 7.94 -0.59 -16.47
N SER A 119 7.25 -1.59 -17.00
CA SER A 119 7.45 -2.98 -16.60
C SER A 119 8.86 -3.47 -16.91
N VAL A 120 9.41 -4.31 -16.03
CA VAL A 120 10.61 -5.09 -16.35
C VAL A 120 10.36 -6.04 -17.51
N THR A 121 11.41 -6.43 -18.22
CA THR A 121 11.32 -7.41 -19.30
C THR A 121 11.35 -8.84 -18.74
N GLY A 122 10.47 -9.70 -19.23
CA GLY A 122 10.38 -11.11 -18.82
C GLY A 122 8.94 -11.52 -18.56
N SER A 123 8.76 -12.79 -18.16
CA SER A 123 7.47 -13.32 -17.71
C SER A 123 7.57 -13.72 -16.24
N PRO A 124 6.47 -13.64 -15.47
CA PRO A 124 6.46 -14.18 -14.11
C PRO A 124 6.88 -15.65 -14.11
N THR A 125 7.64 -16.10 -13.12
CA THR A 125 7.97 -17.53 -12.96
C THR A 125 7.32 -18.17 -11.73
N THR A 126 6.66 -17.36 -10.89
CA THR A 126 6.00 -17.85 -9.67
C THR A 126 4.65 -18.47 -10.01
N GLU A 127 4.62 -19.79 -10.15
CA GLU A 127 3.40 -20.57 -10.35
C GLU A 127 2.69 -20.84 -9.03
N ILE A 128 1.40 -20.49 -8.92
CA ILE A 128 0.67 -20.61 -7.66
C ILE A 128 0.37 -22.06 -7.27
N THR A 129 0.40 -22.98 -8.24
CA THR A 129 0.25 -24.42 -8.00
C THR A 129 1.52 -25.09 -7.45
N ASN A 130 2.67 -24.38 -7.47
CA ASN A 130 3.89 -24.84 -6.80
C ASN A 130 3.81 -24.52 -5.30
N HIS A 131 3.15 -25.40 -4.55
CA HIS A 131 2.91 -25.23 -3.11
C HIS A 131 4.24 -25.23 -2.31
N LEU A 132 4.32 -24.30 -1.37
CA LEU A 132 5.39 -24.11 -0.40
C LEU A 132 4.98 -24.74 0.93
N SER A 133 5.70 -25.77 1.35
CA SER A 133 5.50 -26.43 2.64
C SER A 133 6.33 -25.78 3.76
N GLY A 134 5.84 -25.87 4.99
CA GLY A 134 6.54 -25.38 6.18
C GLY A 134 5.79 -24.24 6.86
N PHE A 135 6.44 -23.62 7.84
CA PHE A 135 5.89 -22.47 8.55
C PHE A 135 6.44 -21.15 7.99
N PHE A 136 5.56 -20.15 7.91
CA PHE A 136 5.89 -18.81 7.42
C PHE A 136 5.40 -17.78 8.44
N ASN A 137 6.35 -17.08 9.06
CA ASN A 137 6.05 -16.04 10.04
C ASN A 137 5.35 -14.85 9.39
N ASN A 138 5.69 -14.51 8.15
CA ASN A 138 5.04 -13.45 7.40
C ASN A 138 3.76 -13.97 6.73
N MET A 139 2.63 -13.72 7.37
CA MET A 139 1.28 -14.03 6.90
C MET A 139 0.61 -12.79 6.28
N GLY A 140 1.40 -11.87 5.71
CA GLY A 140 0.89 -10.76 4.90
C GLY A 140 0.37 -11.27 3.56
N VAL A 141 -0.88 -10.92 3.21
CA VAL A 141 -1.54 -11.42 1.99
C VAL A 141 -2.01 -10.25 1.11
N PRO A 142 -1.35 -9.96 -0.02
CA PRO A 142 -1.77 -8.91 -0.94
C PRO A 142 -3.24 -9.04 -1.36
N GLY A 143 -3.96 -7.92 -1.39
CA GLY A 143 -5.37 -7.84 -1.73
C GLY A 143 -6.34 -8.28 -0.63
N ALA A 144 -5.86 -8.81 0.50
CA ALA A 144 -6.72 -9.18 1.61
C ALA A 144 -7.36 -7.95 2.26
N LYS A 145 -8.70 -7.93 2.29
CA LYS A 145 -9.51 -7.18 3.26
C LYS A 145 -9.51 -7.85 4.65
N SER A 146 -9.87 -7.12 5.69
CA SER A 146 -9.87 -7.55 7.10
C SER A 146 -10.50 -8.93 7.32
N PHE A 147 -11.70 -9.16 6.79
CA PHE A 147 -12.45 -10.40 6.99
C PHE A 147 -11.87 -11.61 6.23
N HIS A 148 -11.04 -11.40 5.19
CA HIS A 148 -10.42 -12.51 4.47
C HIS A 148 -9.44 -13.30 5.34
N LEU A 149 -8.82 -12.67 6.34
CA LEU A 149 -7.91 -13.38 7.25
C LEU A 149 -8.62 -14.46 8.08
N LEU A 150 -9.95 -14.38 8.19
CA LEU A 150 -10.83 -15.32 8.88
C LEU A 150 -11.56 -16.28 7.93
N ALA A 151 -11.43 -16.11 6.62
CA ALA A 151 -12.23 -16.84 5.64
C ALA A 151 -11.65 -18.23 5.34
N PRO A 152 -12.35 -19.33 5.65
CA PRO A 152 -11.93 -20.67 5.27
C PRO A 152 -11.85 -20.79 3.75
N GLY A 153 -10.76 -21.37 3.25
CA GLY A 153 -10.57 -21.57 1.81
C GLY A 153 -10.07 -20.34 1.05
N TYR A 154 -9.74 -19.25 1.73
CA TYR A 154 -9.06 -18.11 1.11
C TYR A 154 -7.66 -18.48 0.56
N GLY A 155 -7.08 -19.60 1.02
CA GLY A 155 -5.87 -20.21 0.47
C GLY A 155 -6.14 -21.34 -0.55
N ASN A 156 -7.38 -21.54 -1.01
CA ASN A 156 -7.66 -22.62 -1.94
C ASN A 156 -7.39 -22.18 -3.39
N THR A 157 -6.38 -22.78 -4.05
CA THR A 157 -6.03 -22.48 -5.45
C THR A 157 -7.22 -22.60 -6.41
N ALA A 158 -8.17 -23.50 -6.15
CA ALA A 158 -9.37 -23.67 -6.98
C ALA A 158 -10.28 -22.41 -6.98
N GLY A 159 -10.23 -21.58 -5.93
CA GLY A 159 -11.01 -20.35 -5.81
C GLY A 159 -10.36 -19.13 -6.46
N VAL A 160 -9.13 -19.25 -6.99
CA VAL A 160 -8.38 -18.10 -7.51
C VAL A 160 -9.02 -17.56 -8.78
N ALA A 161 -9.37 -18.44 -9.73
CA ALA A 161 -9.97 -18.03 -11.00
C ALA A 161 -11.34 -17.36 -10.82
N SER A 162 -12.09 -17.70 -9.76
CA SER A 162 -13.37 -17.09 -9.40
C SER A 162 -13.24 -15.87 -8.49
N GLY A 163 -12.02 -15.47 -8.10
CA GLY A 163 -11.80 -14.32 -7.21
C GLY A 163 -12.19 -14.56 -5.75
N THR A 164 -12.42 -15.81 -5.34
CA THR A 164 -12.83 -16.17 -3.97
C THR A 164 -11.66 -16.57 -3.07
N ALA A 165 -10.45 -16.67 -3.62
CA ALA A 165 -9.23 -17.03 -2.90
C ALA A 165 -8.05 -16.15 -3.33
N SER A 166 -7.08 -15.95 -2.44
CA SER A 166 -5.84 -15.24 -2.73
C SER A 166 -4.89 -16.13 -3.53
N PRO A 167 -4.40 -15.67 -4.70
CA PRO A 167 -3.40 -16.42 -5.45
C PRO A 167 -2.10 -16.58 -4.66
N TYR A 168 -1.71 -15.57 -3.87
CA TYR A 168 -0.49 -15.62 -3.07
C TYR A 168 -0.61 -16.54 -1.85
N PHE A 169 -1.69 -16.43 -1.05
CA PHE A 169 -1.86 -17.32 0.11
C PHE A 169 -2.05 -18.77 -0.29
N SER A 170 -2.64 -19.04 -1.46
CA SER A 170 -2.80 -20.41 -1.96
C SER A 170 -1.49 -21.17 -2.16
N ARG A 171 -0.38 -20.45 -2.28
CA ARG A 171 0.95 -21.05 -2.38
C ARG A 171 1.43 -21.67 -1.08
N PHE A 172 0.97 -21.21 0.08
CA PHE A 172 1.57 -21.60 1.37
C PHE A 172 0.55 -21.86 2.48
N SER A 173 -0.74 -21.85 2.17
CA SER A 173 -1.78 -22.27 3.11
C SER A 173 -1.58 -23.72 3.54
N SER A 174 -1.73 -24.02 4.82
CA SER A 174 -1.54 -25.37 5.37
C SER A 174 -2.55 -26.40 4.87
N SER A 175 -3.75 -25.96 4.48
CA SER A 175 -4.78 -26.78 3.86
C SER A 175 -5.76 -25.93 3.05
N THR A 176 -6.56 -26.56 2.19
CA THR A 176 -7.55 -25.87 1.35
C THR A 176 -8.74 -25.29 2.12
N THR A 177 -8.83 -25.53 3.43
CA THR A 177 -9.91 -25.03 4.30
C THR A 177 -9.39 -24.19 5.46
N THR A 178 -8.07 -23.96 5.55
CA THR A 178 -7.51 -23.11 6.60
C THR A 178 -7.86 -21.65 6.39
N THR A 179 -7.60 -20.84 7.42
CA THR A 179 -7.63 -19.38 7.38
C THR A 179 -6.23 -18.85 7.58
N VAL A 180 -5.96 -17.61 7.15
CA VAL A 180 -4.66 -16.96 7.40
C VAL A 180 -4.38 -16.90 8.91
N LEU A 181 -5.41 -16.60 9.71
CA LEU A 181 -5.30 -16.55 11.16
C LEU A 181 -5.00 -17.92 11.77
N ALA A 182 -5.62 -19.01 11.29
CA ALA A 182 -5.37 -20.35 11.81
C ALA A 182 -3.93 -20.78 11.54
N ASP A 183 -3.42 -20.52 10.33
CA ASP A 183 -2.01 -20.80 9.98
C ASP A 183 -1.05 -19.95 10.80
N ALA A 184 -1.37 -18.67 11.06
CA ALA A 184 -0.59 -17.80 11.94
C ALA A 184 -0.53 -18.34 13.39
N LEU A 185 -1.67 -18.77 13.94
CA LEU A 185 -1.76 -19.29 15.31
C LEU A 185 -1.10 -20.67 15.47
N SER A 186 -1.12 -21.50 14.43
CA SER A 186 -0.48 -22.82 14.43
C SER A 186 1.03 -22.78 14.69
N GLN A 187 1.64 -21.61 14.45
CA GLN A 187 3.06 -21.37 14.68
C GLN A 187 3.36 -21.12 16.16
N ASN A 188 2.35 -20.98 17.04
CA ASN A 188 2.49 -20.62 18.46
C ASN A 188 3.26 -19.31 18.70
N PRO A 189 2.80 -18.17 18.14
CA PRO A 189 3.52 -16.91 18.27
C PRO A 189 3.70 -16.49 19.74
N THR A 190 4.74 -15.73 20.03
CA THR A 190 4.96 -15.03 21.32
C THR A 190 4.79 -13.52 21.17
N PHE A 191 4.95 -13.01 19.95
CA PHE A 191 4.64 -11.64 19.57
C PHE A 191 3.98 -11.58 18.19
N PHE A 192 3.12 -10.59 17.96
CA PHE A 192 2.54 -10.37 16.63
C PHE A 192 2.52 -8.91 16.19
N SER A 193 2.47 -8.71 14.88
CA SER A 193 2.07 -7.43 14.29
C SER A 193 0.81 -7.63 13.45
N LEU A 194 -0.15 -6.71 13.55
CA LEU A 194 -1.35 -6.70 12.72
C LEU A 194 -1.52 -5.33 12.07
N TRP A 195 -1.43 -5.30 10.74
CA TRP A 195 -1.78 -4.11 9.95
C TRP A 195 -2.61 -4.54 8.75
N ILE A 196 -3.92 -4.38 8.88
CA ILE A 196 -4.93 -4.82 7.91
C ILE A 196 -6.09 -3.82 7.92
N GLY A 197 -6.67 -3.58 6.75
CA GLY A 197 -7.84 -2.73 6.62
C GLY A 197 -7.79 -1.73 5.46
N GLY A 198 -6.61 -1.47 4.89
CA GLY A 198 -6.48 -0.55 3.76
C GLY A 198 -7.29 -1.02 2.55
N ASN A 199 -7.24 -2.33 2.25
CA ASN A 199 -8.01 -2.92 1.15
C ASN A 199 -9.53 -2.88 1.38
N ASP A 200 -10.00 -2.68 2.61
CA ASP A 200 -11.43 -2.61 2.92
C ASP A 200 -12.10 -1.38 2.28
N VAL A 201 -11.33 -0.34 1.94
CA VAL A 201 -11.75 0.84 1.16
C VAL A 201 -11.02 1.00 -0.18
N LEU A 202 -9.79 0.49 -0.32
CA LEU A 202 -8.99 0.73 -1.53
C LEU A 202 -9.65 0.17 -2.80
N GLY A 203 -10.28 -1.00 -2.71
CA GLY A 203 -10.97 -1.60 -3.85
C GLY A 203 -12.03 -0.69 -4.45
N TYR A 204 -12.83 -0.05 -3.60
CA TYR A 204 -13.88 0.90 -3.99
C TYR A 204 -13.25 2.16 -4.61
N ALA A 205 -12.18 2.68 -4.00
CA ALA A 205 -11.47 3.83 -4.52
C ALA A 205 -10.87 3.58 -5.92
N LEU A 206 -10.40 2.36 -6.20
CA LEU A 206 -9.79 1.98 -7.49
C LEU A 206 -10.79 1.65 -8.58
N SER A 207 -12.04 1.35 -8.23
CA SER A 207 -13.11 1.19 -9.20
C SER A 207 -13.83 2.51 -9.52
N GLY A 208 -13.39 3.61 -8.90
CA GLY A 208 -14.02 4.93 -9.05
C GLY A 208 -15.32 5.06 -8.29
N GLY A 209 -15.54 4.25 -7.26
CA GLY A 209 -16.78 4.29 -6.47
C GLY A 209 -17.96 3.54 -7.06
N ASP A 210 -17.79 2.81 -8.16
CA ASP A 210 -18.86 2.12 -8.91
C ASP A 210 -19.49 0.89 -8.22
N GLU A 211 -19.19 0.67 -6.93
CA GLU A 211 -19.66 -0.46 -6.10
C GLU A 211 -19.26 -1.87 -6.57
N THR A 212 -18.45 -2.02 -7.62
CA THR A 212 -17.96 -3.34 -8.06
C THR A 212 -17.03 -3.99 -7.05
N ASN A 213 -16.39 -3.18 -6.20
CA ASN A 213 -15.60 -3.60 -5.06
C ASN A 213 -15.93 -2.75 -3.83
N PRO A 214 -17.07 -2.98 -3.18
CA PRO A 214 -17.66 -2.04 -2.22
C PRO A 214 -16.79 -1.84 -0.97
N ILE A 215 -16.99 -0.70 -0.31
CA ILE A 215 -16.46 -0.44 1.03
C ILE A 215 -16.97 -1.53 1.97
N THR A 216 -16.09 -2.07 2.82
CA THR A 216 -16.50 -3.09 3.79
C THR A 216 -17.45 -2.48 4.82
N PRO A 217 -18.63 -3.06 5.08
CA PRO A 217 -19.51 -2.50 6.10
C PRO A 217 -18.81 -2.43 7.47
N THR A 218 -18.98 -1.33 8.20
CA THR A 218 -18.32 -1.11 9.51
C THR A 218 -18.57 -2.27 10.48
N ALA A 219 -19.77 -2.83 10.51
CA ALA A 219 -20.08 -3.99 11.36
C ALA A 219 -19.24 -5.23 10.99
N THR A 220 -19.02 -5.47 9.70
CA THR A 220 -18.18 -6.58 9.19
C THR A 220 -16.72 -6.37 9.58
N PHE A 221 -16.18 -5.16 9.35
CA PHE A 221 -14.82 -4.81 9.78
C PHE A 221 -14.65 -4.98 11.30
N ASN A 222 -15.61 -4.47 12.08
CA ASN A 222 -15.58 -4.56 13.54
C ASN A 222 -15.58 -6.00 14.03
N GLY A 223 -16.43 -6.86 13.47
CA GLY A 223 -16.48 -8.27 13.80
C GLY A 223 -15.17 -8.98 13.44
N ALA A 224 -14.64 -8.74 12.23
CA ALA A 224 -13.41 -9.35 11.77
C ALA A 224 -12.19 -8.93 12.59
N TYR A 225 -11.98 -7.63 12.74
CA TYR A 225 -10.81 -7.08 13.42
C TYR A 225 -10.76 -7.52 14.89
N ASN A 226 -11.88 -7.39 15.62
CA ASN A 226 -11.93 -7.85 17.01
C ASN A 226 -11.77 -9.37 17.12
N GLY A 227 -12.37 -10.16 16.22
CA GLY A 227 -12.21 -11.61 16.19
C GLY A 227 -10.75 -12.06 15.97
N ILE A 228 -10.01 -11.34 15.13
CA ILE A 228 -8.57 -11.56 14.92
C ILE A 228 -7.79 -11.20 16.19
N VAL A 229 -7.98 -9.98 16.71
CA VAL A 229 -7.23 -9.51 17.89
C VAL A 229 -7.49 -10.39 19.10
N THR A 230 -8.74 -10.76 19.39
CA THR A 230 -9.08 -11.63 20.52
C THR A 230 -8.32 -12.96 20.49
N GLN A 231 -8.18 -13.58 19.33
CA GLN A 231 -7.41 -14.83 19.21
C GLN A 231 -5.90 -14.59 19.28
N MET A 232 -5.41 -13.50 18.68
CA MET A 232 -3.99 -13.18 18.68
C MET A 232 -3.47 -12.80 20.07
N VAL A 233 -4.29 -12.23 20.96
CA VAL A 233 -3.88 -11.89 22.34
C VAL A 233 -4.15 -13.01 23.34
N ALA A 234 -4.80 -14.10 22.92
CA ALA A 234 -5.08 -15.25 23.77
C ALA A 234 -3.79 -15.78 24.41
N GLY A 235 -3.86 -16.14 25.71
CA GLY A 235 -2.69 -16.56 26.47
C GLY A 235 -1.76 -15.42 26.91
N GLY A 236 -2.20 -14.16 26.80
CA GLY A 236 -1.41 -12.99 27.23
C GLY A 236 -0.36 -12.54 26.21
N ARG A 237 -0.48 -12.99 24.95
CA ARG A 237 0.43 -12.66 23.87
C ARG A 237 0.42 -11.17 23.58
N LYS A 238 1.61 -10.60 23.43
CA LYS A 238 1.83 -9.18 23.13
C LYS A 238 1.87 -8.93 21.63
N GLY A 239 1.66 -7.69 21.22
CA GLY A 239 1.72 -7.34 19.80
C GLY A 239 1.59 -5.86 19.53
N VAL A 240 1.70 -5.53 18.26
CA VAL A 240 1.63 -4.16 17.74
C VAL A 240 0.60 -4.06 16.63
N VAL A 241 -0.20 -3.01 16.65
CA VAL A 241 -1.20 -2.73 15.63
C VAL A 241 -1.00 -1.34 15.04
N GLY A 242 -1.31 -1.17 13.76
CA GLY A 242 -1.27 0.12 13.08
C GLY A 242 -2.67 0.57 12.67
N ASN A 243 -2.96 1.86 12.81
CA ASN A 243 -4.15 2.45 12.19
C ASN A 243 -3.98 2.60 10.67
N LEU A 244 -5.06 2.99 10.00
CA LEU A 244 -5.15 3.09 8.55
C LEU A 244 -5.01 4.54 8.12
N PRO A 245 -4.03 4.88 7.28
CA PRO A 245 -4.02 6.14 6.56
C PRO A 245 -5.21 6.24 5.60
N TYR A 246 -5.60 7.47 5.25
CA TYR A 246 -6.53 7.66 4.13
C TYR A 246 -5.87 7.25 2.81
N VAL A 247 -6.50 6.33 2.09
CA VAL A 247 -5.99 5.85 0.79
C VAL A 247 -5.96 6.94 -0.26
N ASP A 248 -6.81 7.96 -0.14
CA ASP A 248 -6.83 9.11 -1.03
C ASP A 248 -5.58 10.00 -0.88
N ALA A 249 -4.78 9.87 0.18
CA ALA A 249 -3.53 10.60 0.35
C ALA A 249 -2.37 9.98 -0.44
N LEU A 250 -2.55 8.77 -0.99
CA LEU A 250 -1.50 8.05 -1.71
C LEU A 250 -1.14 8.77 -3.02
N PRO A 251 0.13 8.70 -3.46
CA PRO A 251 0.57 9.31 -4.72
C PRO A 251 -0.29 8.90 -5.92
N HIS A 252 -0.86 7.69 -5.90
CA HIS A 252 -1.80 7.23 -6.92
C HIS A 252 -2.94 8.21 -7.20
N PHE A 253 -3.46 8.90 -6.19
CA PHE A 253 -4.59 9.83 -6.31
C PHE A 253 -4.15 11.31 -6.34
N ARG A 254 -2.87 11.60 -6.09
CA ARG A 254 -2.36 12.98 -5.93
C ARG A 254 -1.39 13.42 -7.02
N THR A 255 -0.94 12.51 -7.87
CA THR A 255 0.07 12.82 -8.90
C THR A 255 -0.52 13.55 -10.10
N VAL A 256 -1.74 13.19 -10.52
CA VAL A 256 -2.36 13.74 -11.72
C VAL A 256 -3.27 14.90 -11.32
N PRO A 257 -3.03 16.14 -11.80
CA PRO A 257 -3.89 17.26 -11.45
C PRO A 257 -5.25 17.14 -12.16
N TYR A 258 -6.29 17.71 -11.56
CA TYR A 258 -7.66 17.75 -12.13
C TYR A 258 -7.77 18.63 -13.39
N ASN A 259 -6.75 19.45 -13.68
CA ASN A 259 -6.72 20.39 -14.80
C ASN A 259 -5.47 20.27 -15.71
N PRO A 260 -5.13 19.07 -16.21
CA PRO A 260 -3.86 18.81 -16.87
C PRO A 260 -3.81 19.26 -18.34
N VAL A 261 -4.95 19.61 -18.96
CA VAL A 261 -5.03 19.75 -20.42
C VAL A 261 -4.90 21.21 -20.87
N PRO A 262 -3.90 21.56 -21.70
CA PRO A 262 -3.90 22.82 -22.43
C PRO A 262 -4.79 22.74 -23.68
N LEU A 263 -5.54 23.81 -23.99
CA LEU A 263 -6.41 23.87 -25.17
C LEU A 263 -6.16 25.14 -26.00
N ASP A 264 -6.30 25.04 -27.32
CA ASP A 264 -6.28 26.19 -28.22
C ASP A 264 -7.67 26.73 -28.53
N ALA A 265 -7.74 27.94 -29.10
CA ALA A 265 -9.01 28.62 -29.38
C ALA A 265 -9.87 27.89 -30.44
N ALA A 266 -9.26 27.17 -31.37
CA ALA A 266 -9.97 26.45 -32.43
C ALA A 266 -10.69 25.23 -31.83
N THR A 267 -9.99 24.47 -30.99
CA THR A 267 -10.51 23.32 -30.25
C THR A 267 -11.66 23.75 -29.33
N ILE A 268 -11.49 24.86 -28.60
CA ILE A 268 -12.56 25.39 -27.73
C ILE A 268 -13.81 25.77 -28.53
N THR A 269 -13.63 26.39 -29.71
CA THR A 269 -14.76 26.74 -30.59
C THR A 269 -15.57 25.50 -30.97
N GLN A 270 -14.90 24.38 -31.27
CA GLN A 270 -15.55 23.12 -31.56
C GLN A 270 -16.22 22.50 -30.33
N LEU A 271 -15.52 22.47 -29.18
CA LEU A 271 -16.03 21.93 -27.93
C LEU A 271 -17.28 22.67 -27.45
N MET A 272 -17.33 23.99 -27.60
CA MET A 272 -18.43 24.83 -27.12
C MET A 272 -19.55 25.04 -28.16
N ASN A 273 -19.60 24.24 -29.23
CA ASN A 273 -20.62 24.37 -30.26
C ASN A 273 -22.05 24.16 -29.71
N ASN A 274 -22.97 25.07 -30.07
CA ASN A 274 -24.37 25.08 -29.58
C ASN A 274 -25.28 24.00 -30.18
N THR A 275 -24.80 23.23 -31.14
CA THR A 275 -25.55 22.16 -31.83
C THR A 275 -24.97 20.78 -31.57
N THR A 276 -23.64 20.67 -31.48
CA THR A 276 -22.94 19.37 -31.38
C THR A 276 -22.01 19.23 -30.19
N GLY A 277 -21.72 20.32 -29.46
CA GLY A 277 -20.77 20.33 -28.34
C GLY A 277 -21.42 20.68 -27.00
N TYR A 278 -20.61 21.13 -26.06
CA TYR A 278 -21.02 21.53 -24.72
C TYR A 278 -21.89 22.80 -24.69
N GLY A 279 -21.92 23.59 -25.78
CA GLY A 279 -22.91 24.67 -25.90
C GLY A 279 -24.34 24.13 -25.91
N LYS A 280 -24.59 23.02 -26.63
CA LYS A 280 -25.89 22.32 -26.61
C LYS A 280 -26.19 21.73 -25.23
N TYR A 281 -25.20 21.08 -24.62
CA TYR A 281 -25.31 20.52 -23.27
C TYR A 281 -25.69 21.59 -22.24
N ASN A 282 -24.95 22.70 -22.19
CA ASN A 282 -25.22 23.82 -21.28
C ASN A 282 -26.60 24.44 -21.52
N GLY A 283 -27.04 24.55 -22.78
CA GLY A 283 -28.40 24.98 -23.12
C GLY A 283 -29.48 24.01 -22.60
N GLY A 284 -29.23 22.70 -22.68
CA GLY A 284 -30.09 21.67 -22.10
C GLY A 284 -30.24 21.80 -20.58
N LEU A 285 -29.17 22.16 -19.86
CA LEU A 285 -29.24 22.41 -18.42
C LEU A 285 -30.19 23.57 -18.08
N GLN A 286 -30.21 24.63 -18.88
CA GLN A 286 -31.14 25.75 -18.68
C GLN A 286 -32.61 25.32 -18.89
N ILE A 287 -32.87 24.42 -19.85
CA ILE A 287 -34.20 23.85 -20.07
C ILE A 287 -34.60 23.00 -18.86
N ALA A 288 -33.71 22.14 -18.36
CA ALA A 288 -33.98 21.32 -17.17
C ALA A 288 -34.29 22.19 -15.94
N PHE A 289 -33.51 23.27 -15.73
CA PHE A 289 -33.74 24.25 -14.67
C PHE A 289 -35.09 24.96 -14.80
N ALA A 290 -35.44 25.44 -16.01
CA ALA A 290 -36.72 26.10 -16.26
C ALA A 290 -37.94 25.19 -16.01
N ASN A 291 -37.74 23.87 -16.08
CA ASN A 291 -38.76 22.87 -15.76
C ASN A 291 -38.67 22.34 -14.31
N ASN A 292 -37.88 22.99 -13.45
CA ASN A 292 -37.65 22.61 -12.04
C ASN A 292 -37.10 21.19 -11.85
N LEU A 293 -36.37 20.64 -12.82
CA LEU A 293 -35.76 19.32 -12.72
C LEU A 293 -34.42 19.34 -11.97
N ILE A 294 -33.73 20.48 -11.97
CA ILE A 294 -32.45 20.70 -11.27
C ILE A 294 -32.44 22.09 -10.64
N THR A 295 -31.56 22.30 -9.66
CA THR A 295 -31.37 23.59 -9.00
C THR A 295 -30.41 24.50 -9.77
N ALA A 296 -30.39 25.80 -9.43
CA ALA A 296 -29.41 26.74 -9.98
C ALA A 296 -27.96 26.33 -9.61
N ASP A 297 -27.77 25.76 -8.42
CA ASP A 297 -26.47 25.24 -7.98
C ASP A 297 -26.02 24.05 -8.82
N GLU A 298 -26.92 23.13 -9.17
CA GLU A 298 -26.58 22.01 -10.05
C GLU A 298 -26.30 22.49 -11.49
N VAL A 299 -27.02 23.48 -12.01
CA VAL A 299 -26.68 24.13 -13.29
C VAL A 299 -25.25 24.68 -13.25
N ALA A 300 -24.88 25.39 -12.19
CA ALA A 300 -23.53 25.93 -12.03
C ALA A 300 -22.48 24.81 -11.91
N LYS A 301 -22.76 23.75 -11.14
CA LYS A 301 -21.88 22.57 -10.99
C LYS A 301 -21.65 21.87 -12.34
N ARG A 302 -22.69 21.78 -13.18
CA ARG A 302 -22.65 21.04 -14.45
C ARG A 302 -22.15 21.86 -15.64
N THR A 303 -22.24 23.19 -15.60
CA THR A 303 -21.87 24.02 -16.75
C THR A 303 -20.40 23.83 -17.13
N ILE A 304 -20.16 23.39 -18.37
CA ILE A 304 -18.81 23.15 -18.88
C ILE A 304 -18.30 24.40 -19.58
N ALA A 305 -17.09 24.84 -19.25
CA ALA A 305 -16.44 25.97 -19.88
C ALA A 305 -14.93 25.74 -20.04
N PHE A 306 -14.36 26.20 -21.14
CA PHE A 306 -12.94 26.08 -21.42
C PHE A 306 -12.33 27.45 -21.76
N THR A 307 -11.04 27.60 -21.49
CA THR A 307 -10.25 28.79 -21.79
C THR A 307 -9.00 28.43 -22.56
N ALA A 308 -8.55 29.29 -23.47
CA ALA A 308 -7.32 29.05 -24.22
C ALA A 308 -6.11 29.04 -23.29
N GLY A 309 -5.19 28.11 -23.51
CA GLY A 309 -4.00 27.88 -22.68
C GLY A 309 -4.16 26.70 -21.71
N ALA A 310 -3.26 26.64 -20.73
CA ALA A 310 -3.18 25.58 -19.73
C ALA A 310 -4.28 25.70 -18.65
N GLY A 311 -4.44 24.63 -17.86
CA GLY A 311 -5.31 24.65 -16.67
C GLY A 311 -6.78 24.36 -16.95
N ASN A 312 -7.12 23.78 -18.11
CA ASN A 312 -8.48 23.31 -18.33
C ASN A 312 -8.74 22.03 -17.54
N LYS A 313 -9.85 22.08 -16.79
CA LYS A 313 -10.36 20.99 -15.96
C LYS A 313 -10.83 19.85 -16.84
N VAL A 314 -10.53 18.61 -16.45
CA VAL A 314 -11.10 17.46 -17.15
C VAL A 314 -12.62 17.43 -16.97
N VAL A 315 -13.34 16.95 -17.98
CA VAL A 315 -14.75 16.59 -17.87
C VAL A 315 -14.84 15.17 -17.34
N ILE A 316 -15.72 14.92 -16.39
CA ILE A 316 -15.90 13.65 -15.70
C ILE A 316 -17.38 13.26 -15.73
N GLU A 317 -17.64 11.97 -15.72
CA GLU A 317 -18.93 11.42 -15.31
C GLU A 317 -19.08 11.61 -13.79
N ASP A 318 -20.28 11.97 -13.32
CA ASP A 318 -20.57 12.14 -11.90
C ASP A 318 -21.96 11.57 -11.60
N SER A 319 -21.97 10.40 -10.95
CA SER A 319 -23.19 9.67 -10.59
C SER A 319 -24.03 10.37 -9.52
N TYR A 320 -23.47 11.34 -8.79
CA TYR A 320 -24.17 12.15 -7.78
C TYR A 320 -24.97 13.33 -8.38
N LEU A 321 -24.95 13.51 -9.71
CA LEU A 321 -25.80 14.49 -10.39
C LEU A 321 -27.22 13.95 -10.63
N THR A 322 -28.19 14.86 -10.72
CA THR A 322 -29.57 14.48 -11.08
C THR A 322 -29.59 13.82 -12.46
N ASN A 323 -30.19 12.63 -12.53
CA ASN A 323 -30.29 11.87 -13.77
C ASN A 323 -31.24 12.57 -14.76
N LEU A 324 -30.66 13.14 -15.82
CA LEU A 324 -31.37 13.81 -16.93
C LEU A 324 -31.30 13.03 -18.24
N SER A 325 -31.04 11.72 -18.19
CA SER A 325 -30.98 10.86 -19.37
C SER A 325 -32.26 10.89 -20.20
N GLY A 326 -33.43 11.10 -19.57
CA GLY A 326 -34.71 11.30 -20.26
C GLY A 326 -34.76 12.54 -21.17
N LEU A 327 -33.87 13.52 -20.96
CA LEU A 327 -33.67 14.68 -21.83
C LEU A 327 -32.47 14.53 -22.77
N GLY A 328 -31.80 13.37 -22.77
CA GLY A 328 -30.54 13.15 -23.49
C GLY A 328 -29.37 13.94 -22.92
N ILE A 329 -29.44 14.37 -21.66
CA ILE A 329 -28.39 15.16 -20.99
C ILE A 329 -27.61 14.21 -20.06
N PRO A 330 -26.33 13.91 -20.36
CA PRO A 330 -25.52 13.01 -19.54
C PRO A 330 -25.17 13.66 -18.18
N SER A 331 -24.93 12.82 -17.17
CA SER A 331 -24.48 13.24 -15.84
C SER A 331 -22.98 13.50 -15.85
N ILE A 332 -22.60 14.67 -16.37
CA ILE A 332 -21.19 15.09 -16.49
C ILE A 332 -20.97 16.48 -15.91
N ARG A 333 -19.75 16.74 -15.48
CA ARG A 333 -19.29 18.07 -15.06
C ARG A 333 -17.79 18.21 -15.26
N GLN A 334 -17.26 19.41 -15.07
CA GLN A 334 -15.83 19.57 -14.89
C GLN A 334 -15.41 19.13 -13.48
N ALA A 335 -14.26 18.46 -13.39
CA ALA A 335 -13.62 18.14 -12.13
C ALA A 335 -13.25 19.41 -11.35
N THR A 336 -13.14 19.27 -10.03
CA THR A 336 -12.72 20.29 -9.08
C THR A 336 -11.41 19.87 -8.42
N ALA A 337 -10.82 20.75 -7.61
CA ALA A 337 -9.65 20.41 -6.81
C ALA A 337 -9.95 19.38 -5.70
N GLU A 338 -11.23 19.10 -5.44
CA GLU A 338 -11.68 18.11 -4.47
C GLU A 338 -11.85 16.72 -5.09
N ASP A 339 -11.81 16.60 -6.42
CA ASP A 339 -11.82 15.32 -7.13
C ASP A 339 -10.39 14.85 -7.44
N LEU A 340 -10.18 13.54 -7.51
CA LEU A 340 -8.85 12.94 -7.66
C LEU A 340 -8.75 12.07 -8.89
N ILE A 341 -7.78 12.41 -9.74
CA ILE A 341 -7.50 11.67 -10.96
C ILE A 341 -6.49 10.57 -10.64
N VAL A 342 -6.84 9.33 -11.00
CA VAL A 342 -5.97 8.18 -10.73
C VAL A 342 -4.71 8.22 -11.61
N LEU A 343 -3.58 7.79 -11.06
CA LEU A 343 -2.26 7.86 -11.69
C LEU A 343 -2.22 7.25 -13.10
N PRO A 344 -2.84 6.08 -13.39
CA PRO A 344 -2.87 5.52 -14.74
C PRO A 344 -3.48 6.44 -15.81
N ALA A 345 -4.36 7.37 -15.43
CA ALA A 345 -4.99 8.29 -16.36
C ALA A 345 -3.99 9.28 -17.00
N SER A 346 -2.84 9.51 -16.36
CA SER A 346 -1.74 10.30 -16.93
C SER A 346 -1.28 9.83 -18.31
N SER A 347 -1.43 8.55 -18.61
CA SER A 347 -0.97 7.95 -19.88
C SER A 347 -1.85 8.31 -21.08
N PHE A 348 -3.10 8.75 -20.86
CA PHE A 348 -4.05 8.93 -21.95
C PHE A 348 -4.87 10.24 -21.88
N ILE A 349 -4.92 10.96 -20.76
CA ILE A 349 -5.61 12.26 -20.72
C ILE A 349 -5.02 13.20 -21.78
N GLY A 350 -5.90 13.89 -22.52
CA GLY A 350 -5.52 14.79 -23.61
C GLY A 350 -5.17 14.09 -24.93
N THR A 351 -5.18 12.75 -24.97
CA THR A 351 -4.98 11.99 -26.21
C THR A 351 -6.30 11.74 -26.96
N THR A 352 -6.21 11.52 -28.27
CA THR A 352 -7.37 11.24 -29.13
C THR A 352 -7.85 9.79 -29.00
N VAL A 353 -9.16 9.57 -28.97
CA VAL A 353 -9.77 8.23 -28.98
C VAL A 353 -9.82 7.70 -30.41
N GLY A 354 -9.13 6.60 -30.70
CA GLY A 354 -9.15 5.96 -32.02
C GLY A 354 -8.58 6.83 -33.14
N GLY A 355 -7.74 7.82 -32.82
CA GLY A 355 -7.20 8.79 -33.78
C GLY A 355 -8.18 9.87 -34.23
N ASP A 356 -9.39 9.93 -33.66
CA ASP A 356 -10.38 10.96 -33.96
C ASP A 356 -10.03 12.27 -33.21
N PRO A 357 -9.65 13.35 -33.92
CA PRO A 357 -9.25 14.61 -33.29
C PRO A 357 -10.41 15.30 -32.56
N THR A 358 -11.65 14.90 -32.81
CA THR A 358 -12.83 15.46 -32.15
C THR A 358 -13.13 14.79 -30.80
N LYS A 359 -12.48 13.65 -30.52
CA LYS A 359 -12.66 12.85 -29.30
C LYS A 359 -11.38 12.83 -28.50
N VAL A 360 -11.30 13.67 -27.47
CA VAL A 360 -10.12 13.83 -26.61
C VAL A 360 -10.48 13.40 -25.19
N ASN A 361 -9.72 12.44 -24.66
CA ASN A 361 -9.92 11.89 -23.32
C ASN A 361 -9.79 12.96 -22.24
N GLY A 362 -10.79 13.04 -21.36
CA GLY A 362 -10.91 14.06 -20.33
C GLY A 362 -11.34 15.44 -20.83
N VAL A 363 -11.64 15.61 -22.13
CA VAL A 363 -12.07 16.89 -22.69
C VAL A 363 -13.43 16.77 -23.38
N SER A 364 -13.48 16.24 -24.62
CA SER A 364 -14.76 15.94 -25.30
C SER A 364 -15.28 14.54 -24.99
N VAL A 365 -14.42 13.66 -24.48
CA VAL A 365 -14.79 12.36 -23.92
C VAL A 365 -14.60 12.47 -22.41
N PRO A 366 -15.69 12.56 -21.62
CA PRO A 366 -15.61 12.58 -20.16
C PRO A 366 -14.82 11.38 -19.62
N LEU A 367 -14.09 11.58 -18.53
CA LEU A 367 -13.50 10.48 -17.80
C LEU A 367 -14.62 9.70 -17.10
N ALA A 368 -14.67 8.39 -17.38
CA ALA A 368 -15.52 7.46 -16.64
C ALA A 368 -15.08 7.34 -15.18
N ASP A 369 -16.03 6.92 -14.34
CA ASP A 369 -15.91 6.73 -12.88
C ASP A 369 -14.55 6.15 -12.46
N LYS A 370 -14.16 5.00 -13.01
CA LYS A 370 -12.89 4.31 -12.68
C LYS A 370 -11.60 5.14 -12.81
N TRP A 371 -11.65 6.30 -13.47
CA TRP A 371 -10.50 7.19 -13.65
C TRP A 371 -10.48 8.37 -12.68
N VAL A 372 -11.56 8.60 -11.94
CA VAL A 372 -11.76 9.77 -11.08
C VAL A 372 -12.46 9.35 -9.81
N LEU A 373 -11.87 9.68 -8.67
CA LEU A 373 -12.54 9.59 -7.39
C LEU A 373 -13.18 10.95 -7.07
N SER A 374 -14.50 11.00 -7.01
CA SER A 374 -15.24 12.23 -6.72
C SER A 374 -15.11 12.65 -5.26
N LYS A 375 -15.39 13.93 -4.97
CA LYS A 375 -15.46 14.43 -3.59
C LYS A 375 -16.39 13.59 -2.69
N ASP A 376 -17.52 13.17 -3.23
CA ASP A 376 -18.54 12.45 -2.47
C ASP A 376 -18.04 11.03 -2.13
N GLU A 377 -17.43 10.32 -3.08
CA GLU A 377 -16.76 9.02 -2.85
C GLU A 377 -15.60 9.14 -1.84
N ILE A 378 -14.81 10.21 -1.92
CA ILE A 378 -13.74 10.48 -0.95
C ILE A 378 -14.32 10.61 0.47
N SER A 379 -15.47 11.27 0.62
CA SER A 379 -16.15 11.41 1.90
C SER A 379 -16.60 10.06 2.45
N GLU A 380 -17.12 9.17 1.60
CA GLU A 380 -17.51 7.81 1.98
C GLU A 380 -16.31 6.98 2.45
N ILE A 381 -15.21 7.02 1.70
CA ILE A 381 -13.95 6.35 2.04
C ILE A 381 -13.40 6.83 3.38
N ARG A 382 -13.36 8.15 3.61
CA ARG A 382 -12.84 8.73 4.86
C ARG A 382 -13.72 8.37 6.05
N THR A 383 -15.05 8.45 5.89
CA THR A 383 -16.01 8.06 6.93
C THR A 383 -15.82 6.61 7.36
N ALA A 384 -15.64 5.69 6.40
CA ALA A 384 -15.37 4.29 6.70
C ALA A 384 -14.01 4.10 7.39
N THR A 385 -12.96 4.76 6.89
CA THR A 385 -11.60 4.69 7.44
C THR A 385 -11.57 5.18 8.90
N ASP A 386 -12.27 6.26 9.21
CA ASP A 386 -12.39 6.78 10.58
C ASP A 386 -13.08 5.77 11.51
N ALA A 387 -14.17 5.17 11.04
CA ALA A 387 -14.89 4.14 11.80
C ALA A 387 -14.00 2.91 12.07
N TYR A 388 -13.19 2.49 11.10
CA TYR A 388 -12.24 1.39 11.27
C TYR A 388 -11.13 1.76 12.27
N ASN A 389 -10.59 2.97 12.19
CA ASN A 389 -9.54 3.43 13.09
C ASN A 389 -10.00 3.53 14.54
N ILE A 390 -11.26 3.91 14.79
CA ILE A 390 -11.88 3.84 16.12
C ILE A 390 -11.81 2.39 16.64
N THR A 391 -12.22 1.41 15.81
CA THR A 391 -12.18 -0.01 16.19
C THR A 391 -10.77 -0.51 16.48
N ILE A 392 -9.80 -0.17 15.63
CA ILE A 392 -8.38 -0.54 15.82
C ILE A 392 -7.87 0.02 17.16
N GLN A 393 -8.12 1.30 17.43
CA GLN A 393 -7.68 1.97 18.65
C GLN A 393 -8.34 1.38 19.90
N THR A 394 -9.65 1.12 19.86
CA THR A 394 -10.37 0.47 20.96
C THR A 394 -9.81 -0.92 21.25
N ALA A 395 -9.58 -1.74 20.22
CA ALA A 395 -9.00 -3.07 20.38
C ALA A 395 -7.57 -3.02 20.94
N ALA A 396 -6.75 -2.07 20.49
CA ALA A 396 -5.40 -1.86 21.00
C ALA A 396 -5.39 -1.51 22.49
N ASN A 397 -6.26 -0.58 22.90
CA ASN A 397 -6.38 -0.13 24.28
C ASN A 397 -6.90 -1.25 25.19
N ALA A 398 -7.97 -1.93 24.77
CA ALA A 398 -8.59 -3.01 25.56
C ALA A 398 -7.64 -4.18 25.82
N ASN A 399 -6.72 -4.46 24.89
CA ASN A 399 -5.80 -5.59 24.98
C ASN A 399 -4.35 -5.18 25.28
N ASN A 400 -4.12 -3.93 25.67
CA ASN A 400 -2.80 -3.41 26.03
C ASN A 400 -1.73 -3.66 24.95
N LEU A 401 -2.08 -3.42 23.68
CA LEU A 401 -1.19 -3.56 22.53
C LEU A 401 -0.39 -2.28 22.28
N ALA A 402 0.76 -2.40 21.62
CA ALA A 402 1.44 -1.25 21.04
C ALA A 402 0.61 -0.72 19.86
N PHE A 403 0.57 0.60 19.69
CA PHE A 403 -0.24 1.25 18.67
C PHE A 403 0.62 2.20 17.83
N VAL A 404 0.56 2.06 16.51
CA VAL A 404 1.29 2.88 15.55
C VAL A 404 0.32 3.81 14.83
N ASP A 405 0.54 5.12 14.94
CA ASP A 405 -0.25 6.13 14.24
C ASP A 405 0.30 6.42 12.84
N LEU A 406 -0.06 5.53 11.91
CA LEU A 406 0.30 5.60 10.50
C LEU A 406 -0.52 6.65 9.75
N MET A 407 -1.73 6.99 10.22
CA MET A 407 -2.52 8.11 9.70
C MET A 407 -1.77 9.44 9.84
N SER A 408 -1.23 9.73 11.03
CA SER A 408 -0.42 10.92 11.25
C SER A 408 0.89 10.89 10.45
N LEU A 409 1.54 9.73 10.35
CA LEU A 409 2.74 9.56 9.51
C LEU A 409 2.44 9.92 8.04
N MET A 410 1.34 9.42 7.50
CA MET A 410 0.95 9.70 6.11
C MET A 410 0.60 11.17 5.90
N THR A 411 -0.10 11.78 6.85
CA THR A 411 -0.39 13.21 6.84
C THR A 411 0.92 14.01 6.79
N GLN A 412 1.90 13.66 7.61
CA GLN A 412 3.21 14.29 7.60
C GLN A 412 3.93 14.10 6.26
N LEU A 413 3.98 12.88 5.73
CA LEU A 413 4.59 12.58 4.41
C LEU A 413 3.95 13.37 3.26
N SER A 414 2.64 13.62 3.33
CA SER A 414 1.89 14.36 2.30
C SER A 414 2.00 15.88 2.39
N THR A 415 2.49 16.42 3.51
CA THR A 415 2.51 17.87 3.76
C THR A 415 3.92 18.41 3.94
N THR A 416 4.59 18.05 5.03
CA THR A 416 5.91 18.59 5.41
C THR A 416 7.07 17.66 5.07
N GLY A 417 6.78 16.39 4.86
CA GLY A 417 7.78 15.33 4.75
C GLY A 417 8.32 14.88 6.10
N VAL A 418 9.02 13.75 6.08
CA VAL A 418 9.68 13.15 7.25
C VAL A 418 11.18 13.19 7.02
N THR A 419 11.88 13.94 7.88
CA THR A 419 13.35 14.01 7.81
C THR A 419 13.99 13.02 8.78
N ALA A 420 14.82 12.12 8.25
CA ALA A 420 15.59 11.16 9.03
C ALA A 420 16.87 10.77 8.27
N ASN A 421 17.97 10.56 9.01
CA ASN A 421 19.30 10.19 8.47
C ASN A 421 19.77 11.06 7.29
N ASN A 422 19.55 12.39 7.35
CA ASN A 422 19.85 13.37 6.30
C ASN A 422 19.03 13.26 5.00
N PHE A 423 17.93 12.49 5.00
CA PHE A 423 16.97 12.43 3.92
C PHE A 423 15.64 13.05 4.35
N THR A 424 14.92 13.68 3.42
CA THR A 424 13.52 14.06 3.61
C THR A 424 12.65 13.21 2.70
N LEU A 425 11.87 12.30 3.30
CA LEU A 425 10.90 11.47 2.60
C LEU A 425 9.57 12.22 2.47
N ASN A 426 8.92 12.12 1.31
CA ASN A 426 7.57 12.64 1.07
C ASN A 426 6.84 11.81 -0.01
N THR A 427 5.62 12.22 -0.34
CA THR A 427 4.72 11.54 -1.29
C THR A 427 4.97 11.89 -2.76
N THR A 428 5.96 12.72 -3.09
CA THR A 428 6.24 13.06 -4.49
C THR A 428 6.54 11.79 -5.28
N PHE A 429 5.74 11.53 -6.33
CA PHE A 429 5.86 10.31 -7.11
C PHE A 429 7.27 10.18 -7.73
N VAL A 430 7.83 8.96 -7.70
CA VAL A 430 9.21 8.61 -8.13
C VAL A 430 10.34 9.17 -7.25
N SER A 431 10.30 10.45 -6.87
CA SER A 431 11.46 11.14 -6.26
C SER A 431 11.34 11.40 -4.75
N GLY A 432 10.13 11.32 -4.19
CA GLY A 432 9.87 11.59 -2.77
C GLY A 432 10.41 10.51 -1.82
N GLY A 433 10.76 9.34 -2.35
CA GLY A 433 11.46 8.29 -1.62
C GLY A 433 10.61 7.49 -0.62
N ALA A 434 9.38 7.91 -0.29
CA ALA A 434 8.50 7.12 0.58
C ALA A 434 7.75 6.01 -0.17
N PHE A 435 7.36 6.26 -1.42
CA PHE A 435 6.52 5.35 -2.21
C PHE A 435 7.27 4.79 -3.42
N SER A 436 6.88 3.58 -3.81
CA SER A 436 7.35 2.86 -4.99
C SER A 436 6.61 3.31 -6.26
N LEU A 437 6.93 2.69 -7.39
CA LEU A 437 6.48 3.13 -8.71
C LEU A 437 5.02 2.81 -9.03
N ASP A 438 4.30 2.09 -8.16
CA ASP A 438 2.85 1.90 -8.28
C ASP A 438 2.03 3.03 -7.65
N GLY A 439 2.67 3.90 -6.85
CA GLY A 439 2.01 5.01 -6.18
C GLY A 439 1.13 4.59 -4.98
N PHE A 440 1.20 3.34 -4.53
CA PHE A 440 0.49 2.81 -3.36
C PHE A 440 1.44 2.32 -2.29
N HIS A 441 2.37 1.45 -2.68
CA HIS A 441 3.17 0.70 -1.75
C HIS A 441 4.46 1.45 -1.44
N PRO A 442 5.03 1.26 -0.24
CA PRO A 442 6.26 1.91 0.16
C PRO A 442 7.42 1.50 -0.75
N SER A 443 8.37 2.41 -0.94
CA SER A 443 9.70 2.06 -1.41
C SER A 443 10.44 1.25 -0.33
N PRO A 444 11.62 0.66 -0.60
CA PRO A 444 12.43 0.03 0.44
C PRO A 444 12.74 0.99 1.60
N ARG A 445 13.00 2.26 1.31
CA ARG A 445 13.21 3.29 2.34
C ARG A 445 11.92 3.65 3.08
N GLY A 446 10.78 3.66 2.38
CA GLY A 446 9.46 3.83 3.01
C GLY A 446 9.14 2.69 3.98
N TYR A 447 9.45 1.44 3.61
CA TYR A 447 9.32 0.29 4.50
C TYR A 447 10.23 0.38 5.73
N ALA A 448 11.47 0.83 5.57
CA ALA A 448 12.37 1.08 6.70
C ALA A 448 11.81 2.16 7.64
N LEU A 449 11.23 3.24 7.11
CA LEU A 449 10.56 4.27 7.92
C LEU A 449 9.36 3.70 8.68
N ILE A 450 8.52 2.89 8.02
CA ILE A 450 7.39 2.21 8.69
C ILE A 450 7.91 1.30 9.79
N ALA A 451 8.93 0.48 9.54
CA ALA A 451 9.53 -0.39 10.55
C ALA A 451 10.02 0.41 11.77
N ASN A 452 10.67 1.56 11.55
CA ASN A 452 11.07 2.46 12.64
C ASN A 452 9.88 2.95 13.47
N LYS A 453 8.73 3.27 12.84
CA LYS A 453 7.52 3.66 13.57
C LYS A 453 6.91 2.53 14.39
N PHE A 454 6.99 1.30 13.90
CA PHE A 454 6.61 0.13 14.69
C PHE A 454 7.57 -0.08 15.87
N ILE A 455 8.88 0.04 15.66
CA ILE A 455 9.88 -0.05 16.74
C ILE A 455 9.66 1.01 17.81
N GLU A 456 9.42 2.27 17.42
CA GLU A 456 9.11 3.36 18.35
C GLU A 456 7.91 3.02 19.24
N ALA A 457 6.81 2.53 18.65
CA ALA A 457 5.62 2.14 19.40
C ALA A 457 5.85 0.93 20.32
N ILE A 458 6.61 -0.07 19.88
CA ILE A 458 6.96 -1.26 20.66
C ILE A 458 7.82 -0.86 21.86
N ASN A 459 8.86 -0.05 21.66
CA ASN A 459 9.71 0.48 22.71
C ASN A 459 8.90 1.24 23.75
N ALA A 460 8.05 2.18 23.31
CA ALA A 460 7.19 2.96 24.20
C ALA A 460 6.22 2.08 25.00
N LYS A 461 5.68 1.01 24.39
CA LYS A 461 4.68 0.15 25.04
C LYS A 461 5.28 -0.85 26.02
N TYR A 462 6.37 -1.50 25.62
CA TYR A 462 6.89 -2.68 26.29
C TYR A 462 8.19 -2.45 27.04
N GLY A 463 8.77 -1.25 26.95
CA GLY A 463 10.03 -0.89 27.59
C GLY A 463 11.25 -1.52 26.92
N SER A 464 11.13 -1.96 25.66
CA SER A 464 12.30 -2.30 24.85
C SER A 464 13.03 -1.02 24.42
N ASN A 465 14.29 -1.17 24.00
CA ASN A 465 15.15 -0.07 23.54
C ASN A 465 15.76 -0.36 22.16
N LEU A 466 15.05 -1.09 21.30
CA LEU A 466 15.51 -1.44 19.96
C LEU A 466 15.82 -0.18 19.14
N ASN A 467 16.93 -0.20 18.41
CA ASN A 467 17.26 0.88 17.49
C ASN A 467 16.38 0.79 16.23
N GLY A 468 15.98 1.95 15.71
CA GLY A 468 15.52 2.03 14.32
C GLY A 468 16.67 1.76 13.35
N VAL A 469 16.34 1.34 12.14
CA VAL A 469 17.30 1.19 11.05
C VAL A 469 17.61 2.54 10.40
N ASN A 470 18.82 2.68 9.87
CA ASN A 470 19.22 3.87 9.13
C ASN A 470 18.57 3.89 7.75
N LEU A 471 17.75 4.91 7.46
CA LEU A 471 17.06 5.03 6.17
C LEU A 471 18.02 5.16 4.97
N GLY A 472 19.24 5.62 5.20
CA GLY A 472 20.28 5.74 4.17
C GLY A 472 20.74 4.40 3.58
N ASP A 473 20.58 3.31 4.34
CA ASP A 473 20.97 1.97 3.89
C ASP A 473 19.96 1.37 2.90
N TYR A 474 18.79 2.01 2.75
CA TYR A 474 17.71 1.57 1.90
C TYR A 474 17.62 2.45 0.65
N ARG A 475 17.53 1.80 -0.51
CA ARG A 475 17.27 2.46 -1.80
C ARG A 475 15.83 2.97 -1.88
N ILE A 476 15.59 3.92 -2.79
CA ILE A 476 14.23 4.42 -3.06
C ILE A 476 13.57 3.74 -4.26
N LEU A 477 14.35 3.13 -5.15
CA LEU A 477 13.87 2.46 -6.36
C LEU A 477 14.68 1.20 -6.60
N PHE A 478 14.03 0.16 -7.12
CA PHE A 478 14.74 -1.01 -7.61
C PHE A 478 15.24 -0.79 -9.06
N PRO A 479 16.47 -1.23 -9.38
CA PRO A 479 17.00 -1.16 -10.74
C PRO A 479 16.22 -2.07 -11.70
N ARG A 480 16.47 -1.89 -13.00
CA ARG A 480 15.92 -2.74 -14.07
C ARG A 480 16.24 -4.23 -13.86
N SER A 481 17.46 -4.54 -13.43
CA SER A 481 17.94 -5.90 -13.19
C SER A 481 18.38 -6.06 -11.74
N LEU A 482 18.01 -7.19 -11.12
CA LEU A 482 18.28 -7.52 -9.71
C LEU A 482 18.97 -8.88 -9.60
#